data_AF-A0AAE8HXZ0-F1
#
_entry.id   AF-A0AAE8HXZ0-F1
#
_cell.length_a   1.000
_cell.length_b   1.000
_cell.length_c   1.000
_cell.angle_alpha   90.00
_cell.angle_beta   90.00
_cell.angle_gamma   90.00
#
_symmetry.space_group_name_H-M   'P 1'
#
loop_
_entity.id
_entity.type
_entity.pdbx_description
1 polymer ?
#
loop_
_entity_poly.entity_id
_entity_poly.type
_entity_poly.pdbx_seq_one_letter_code
_entity_poly.pdbx_strand_id
1 'polypeptide(L)'
;MAACLTRQDVPYLREQGHLWGNAILQRGHGSVEDWTTLADAVGAAAARQTMSMARGDGAVHDALKPMPLLFCHELVRSPAVRAAKVRAMRHLAPDYR
;
A
#
# COMPACT_ATOMS: atom_id res chain seq x y z
N MET A 1 -0.04 0.60 3.30
CA MET A 1 -1.12 1.41 2.69
C MET A 1 -0.52 2.47 1.78
N ALA A 2 0.26 3.41 2.31
CA ALA A 2 0.95 4.46 1.53
C ALA A 2 1.63 3.94 0.25
N ALA A 3 2.52 2.94 0.37
CA ALA A 3 3.23 2.34 -0.77
C ALA A 3 2.34 1.67 -1.83
N CYS A 4 1.12 1.24 -1.47
CA CYS A 4 0.16 0.72 -2.46
C CYS A 4 -0.54 1.87 -3.18
N LEU A 5 -0.92 2.91 -2.42
CA LEU A 5 -1.63 4.08 -2.94
C LEU A 5 -0.80 4.85 -3.97
N THR A 6 0.51 5.00 -3.76
CA THR A 6 1.44 5.64 -4.72
C THR A 6 1.52 4.94 -6.07
N ARG A 7 1.01 3.71 -6.19
CA ARG A 7 1.01 2.91 -7.42
C ARG A 7 -0.36 2.86 -8.10
N GLN A 8 -1.36 3.56 -7.58
CA GLN A 8 -2.69 3.58 -8.17
C GLN A 8 -2.74 4.53 -9.36
N ASP A 9 -3.58 4.22 -10.34
CA ASP A 9 -3.79 5.04 -11.53
C ASP A 9 -4.60 6.31 -11.24
N VAL A 10 -5.41 6.29 -10.18
CA VAL A 10 -6.21 7.44 -9.75
C VAL A 10 -5.29 8.52 -9.14
N PRO A 11 -5.18 9.73 -9.75
CA PRO A 11 -4.22 10.75 -9.32
C PRO A 11 -4.35 11.15 -7.85
N TYR A 12 -5.59 11.34 -7.38
CA TYR A 12 -5.85 11.68 -5.99
C TYR A 12 -5.33 10.60 -5.02
N LEU A 13 -5.55 9.31 -5.32
CA LEU A 13 -5.07 8.23 -4.46
C LEU A 13 -3.54 8.15 -4.46
N ARG A 14 -2.92 8.38 -5.62
CA ARG A 14 -1.46 8.45 -5.74
C ARG A 14 -0.87 9.55 -4.86
N GLU A 15 -1.43 10.75 -4.95
CA GLU A 15 -1.04 11.89 -4.12
C GLU A 15 -1.22 11.59 -2.62
N GLN A 16 -2.38 11.05 -2.22
CA GLN A 16 -2.61 10.62 -0.84
C GLN A 16 -1.56 9.60 -0.37
N GLY A 17 -1.15 8.68 -1.24
CA GLY A 17 -0.05 7.74 -0.98
C GLY A 17 1.28 8.44 -0.69
N HIS A 18 1.64 9.45 -1.49
CA HIS A 18 2.86 10.25 -1.29
C HIS A 18 2.80 11.06 0.00
N LEU A 19 1.68 11.74 0.28
CA LEU A 19 1.49 12.52 1.51
C LEU A 19 1.61 11.65 2.76
N TRP A 20 0.98 10.46 2.74
CA TRP A 20 1.11 9.50 3.84
C TRP A 20 2.53 8.95 3.97
N GLY A 21 3.20 8.64 2.85
CA GLY A 21 4.59 8.18 2.85
C GLY A 21 5.52 9.22 3.47
N ASN A 22 5.38 10.49 3.06
CA ASN A 22 6.16 11.60 3.62
C ASN A 22 5.89 11.78 5.12
N ALA A 23 4.63 11.71 5.55
CA ALA A 23 4.29 11.81 6.97
C ALA A 23 4.90 10.66 7.79
N ILE A 24 4.98 9.44 7.23
CA ILE A 24 5.64 8.30 7.86
C ILE A 24 7.15 8.56 7.98
N LEU A 25 7.81 9.04 6.92
CA LEU A 25 9.25 9.31 6.95
C LEU A 25 9.62 10.49 7.88
N GLN A 26 8.76 11.50 7.97
CA GLN A 26 8.99 12.66 8.84
C GLN A 26 8.78 12.36 10.33
N ARG A 27 7.89 11.42 10.64
CA ARG A 27 7.51 11.09 12.03
C ARG A 27 8.07 9.76 12.51
N GLY A 28 8.52 8.93 11.57
CA GLY A 28 9.07 7.62 11.84
C GLY A 28 10.55 7.70 12.19
N HIS A 29 10.98 6.74 12.99
CA HIS A 29 12.38 6.50 13.26
C HIS A 29 12.95 5.48 12.26
N GLY A 30 14.27 5.30 12.29
CA GLY A 30 15.01 4.40 11.40
C GLY A 30 15.40 5.03 10.07
N SER A 31 16.17 4.28 9.28
CA SER A 31 16.71 4.78 8.02
C SER A 31 15.64 4.78 6.92
N VAL A 32 15.82 5.63 5.89
CA VAL A 32 14.96 5.61 4.69
C VAL A 32 14.99 4.22 4.03
N GLU A 33 16.13 3.52 4.09
CA GLU A 33 16.32 2.20 3.49
C GLU A 33 15.43 1.11 4.13
N ASP A 34 15.20 1.19 5.44
CA ASP A 34 14.30 0.29 6.16
C ASP A 34 12.85 0.45 5.66
N TRP A 35 12.44 1.69 5.39
CA TRP A 35 11.12 2.02 4.88
C TRP A 35 10.95 1.68 3.39
N THR A 36 11.98 1.90 2.57
CA THR A 36 11.94 1.56 1.13
C THR A 36 11.84 0.05 0.93
N THR A 37 12.54 -0.76 1.73
CA THR A 37 12.43 -2.23 1.68
C THR A 37 11.00 -2.71 1.91
N LEU A 38 10.27 -2.10 2.86
CA LEU A 38 8.85 -2.41 3.07
C LEU A 38 7.98 -1.94 1.89
N ALA A 39 8.25 -0.76 1.34
CA ALA A 39 7.53 -0.23 0.18
C ALA A 39 7.70 -1.14 -1.06
N ASP A 40 8.90 -1.64 -1.30
CA ASP A 40 9.21 -2.55 -2.40
C ASP A 40 8.50 -3.89 -2.24
N ALA A 41 8.46 -4.44 -1.01
CA ALA A 41 7.70 -5.66 -0.73
C ALA A 41 6.20 -5.48 -1.00
N VAL A 42 5.64 -4.31 -0.69
CA VAL A 42 4.25 -3.97 -1.04
C VAL A 42 4.09 -3.86 -2.57
N GLY A 43 5.02 -3.23 -3.26
CA GLY A 43 5.00 -3.12 -4.73
C GLY A 43 5.07 -4.47 -5.43
N ALA A 44 5.94 -5.36 -4.98
CA ALA A 44 6.08 -6.72 -5.50
C ALA A 44 4.84 -7.58 -5.24
N ALA A 45 4.18 -7.40 -4.09
CA ALA A 45 2.91 -8.06 -3.81
C ALA A 45 1.78 -7.49 -4.68
N ALA A 46 1.72 -6.16 -4.86
CA ALA A 46 0.73 -5.51 -5.71
C ALA A 46 0.81 -5.99 -7.15
N ALA A 47 2.02 -6.15 -7.70
CA ALA A 47 2.24 -6.64 -9.06
C ALA A 47 1.73 -8.08 -9.31
N ARG A 48 1.49 -8.86 -8.24
CA ARG A 48 1.02 -10.25 -8.32
C ARG A 48 -0.45 -10.41 -7.97
N GLN A 49 -1.09 -9.37 -7.43
CA GLN A 49 -2.48 -9.42 -7.00
C GLN A 49 -3.39 -8.78 -8.06
N THR A 50 -4.51 -9.43 -8.36
CA THR A 50 -5.53 -8.87 -9.24
C THR A 50 -6.23 -7.70 -8.58
N MET A 51 -6.50 -6.63 -9.35
CA MET A 51 -7.27 -5.47 -8.91
C MET A 51 -8.65 -5.92 -8.39
N SER A 52 -9.05 -5.45 -7.22
CA SER A 52 -10.39 -5.70 -6.69
C SER A 52 -11.41 -4.95 -7.54
N MET A 53 -12.49 -5.62 -7.93
CA MET A 53 -13.52 -5.08 -8.81
C MET A 53 -14.88 -5.15 -8.12
N ALA A 54 -15.76 -4.19 -8.38
CA ALA A 54 -17.16 -4.25 -7.95
C ALA A 54 -18.10 -3.81 -9.08
N ARG A 55 -19.34 -4.31 -9.03
CA ARG A 55 -20.41 -3.82 -9.90
C ARG A 55 -20.72 -2.37 -9.54
N GLY A 56 -20.82 -1.49 -10.55
CA GLY A 56 -21.21 -0.10 -10.36
C GLY A 56 -22.69 0.14 -10.62
N ASP A 57 -23.26 1.14 -9.97
CA ASP A 57 -24.70 1.46 -10.04
C ASP A 57 -25.13 2.29 -11.28
N GLY A 58 -24.31 2.31 -12.35
CA GLY A 58 -24.55 3.15 -13.53
C GLY A 58 -25.52 2.53 -14.55
N ALA A 59 -25.97 3.31 -15.55
CA ALA A 59 -26.91 2.87 -16.60
C ALA A 59 -26.49 1.57 -17.34
N VAL A 60 -25.19 1.25 -17.32
CA VAL A 60 -24.66 -0.06 -17.69
C VAL A 60 -24.48 -0.88 -16.41
N HIS A 61 -25.55 -1.55 -15.95
CA HIS A 61 -25.61 -2.32 -14.68
C HIS A 61 -24.60 -3.48 -14.57
N ASP A 62 -23.75 -3.72 -15.58
CA ASP A 62 -22.83 -4.85 -15.66
C ASP A 62 -21.34 -4.48 -15.80
N ALA A 63 -20.99 -3.19 -15.84
CA ALA A 63 -19.58 -2.83 -15.90
C ALA A 63 -18.91 -2.97 -14.52
N LEU A 64 -17.99 -3.92 -14.40
CA LEU A 64 -17.07 -4.01 -13.25
C LEU A 64 -16.19 -2.75 -13.20
N LYS A 65 -16.15 -2.11 -12.04
CA LYS A 65 -15.32 -0.93 -11.76
C LYS A 65 -14.17 -1.30 -10.82
N PRO A 66 -12.96 -0.78 -11.07
CA PRO A 66 -11.84 -1.00 -10.17
C PRO A 66 -12.08 -0.34 -8.81
N MET A 67 -11.71 -1.05 -7.75
CA MET A 67 -11.78 -0.60 -6.36
C MET A 67 -10.36 -0.51 -5.76
N PRO A 68 -9.57 0.51 -6.15
CA PRO A 68 -8.17 0.64 -5.73
C PRO A 68 -7.98 0.73 -4.20
N LEU A 69 -8.95 1.32 -3.48
CA LEU A 69 -8.91 1.37 -2.01
C LEU A 69 -9.10 -0.01 -1.38
N LEU A 70 -10.06 -0.81 -1.89
CA LEU A 70 -10.27 -2.18 -1.43
C LEU A 70 -9.07 -3.05 -1.77
N PHE A 71 -8.55 -2.94 -2.98
CA PHE A 71 -7.32 -3.61 -3.40
C PHE A 71 -6.17 -3.34 -2.44
N CYS A 72 -5.89 -2.06 -2.13
CA CYS A 72 -4.82 -1.74 -1.19
C CYS A 72 -5.12 -2.22 0.24
N HIS A 73 -6.38 -2.24 0.67
CA HIS A 73 -6.79 -2.78 1.97
C HIS A 73 -6.55 -4.31 2.05
N GLU A 74 -6.91 -5.05 1.01
CA GLU A 74 -6.71 -6.50 0.93
C GLU A 74 -5.22 -6.83 0.84
N LEU A 75 -4.49 -6.09 0.00
CA LEU A 75 -3.05 -6.26 -0.19
C LEU A 75 -2.27 -6.13 1.12
N VAL A 76 -2.56 -5.13 1.95
CA VAL A 76 -1.85 -4.95 3.24
C VAL A 76 -2.16 -6.04 4.26
N ARG A 77 -3.25 -6.78 4.07
CA ARG A 77 -3.64 -7.93 4.88
C ARG A 77 -3.11 -9.26 4.32
N SER A 78 -2.56 -9.26 3.11
CA SER A 78 -1.98 -10.45 2.50
C SER A 78 -0.84 -11.03 3.36
N PRO A 79 -0.65 -12.35 3.36
CA PRO A 79 0.44 -12.97 4.13
C PRO A 79 1.82 -12.42 3.77
N ALA A 80 2.07 -12.16 2.49
CA ALA A 80 3.35 -11.65 2.01
C ALA A 80 3.68 -10.26 2.58
N VAL A 81 2.73 -9.32 2.52
CA VAL A 81 2.91 -7.97 3.06
C VAL A 81 2.95 -7.99 4.58
N ARG A 82 2.14 -8.82 5.24
CA ARG A 82 2.17 -8.98 6.70
C ARG A 82 3.53 -9.48 7.17
N ALA A 83 4.13 -10.46 6.48
CA ALA A 83 5.45 -10.97 6.79
C ALA A 83 6.54 -9.90 6.56
N ALA A 84 6.46 -9.15 5.47
CA ALA A 84 7.39 -8.04 5.19
C ALA A 84 7.30 -6.95 6.28
N LYS A 85 6.09 -6.57 6.69
CA LYS A 85 5.88 -5.62 7.79
C LYS A 85 6.53 -6.10 9.09
N VAL A 86 6.32 -7.36 9.47
CA VAL A 86 6.93 -7.91 10.69
C VAL A 86 8.45 -7.86 10.61
N ARG A 87 9.05 -8.17 9.46
CA ARG A 87 10.51 -8.06 9.28
C ARG A 87 10.99 -6.61 9.39
N ALA A 88 10.33 -5.68 8.71
CA ALA A 88 10.68 -4.26 8.78
C ALA A 88 10.58 -3.72 10.21
N MET A 89 9.50 -4.03 10.93
CA MET A 89 9.33 -3.59 12.32
C MET A 89 10.38 -4.16 13.27
N ARG A 90 10.96 -5.34 12.99
CA ARG A 90 12.08 -5.87 13.79
C ARG A 90 13.38 -5.08 13.56
N HIS A 91 13.61 -4.61 12.33
CA HIS A 91 14.78 -3.79 12.01
C HIS A 91 14.63 -2.38 12.58
N LEU A 92 13.42 -1.82 12.53
CA LEU A 92 13.11 -0.50 13.11
C LEU A 92 13.03 -0.52 14.64
N ALA A 93 12.79 -1.67 15.27
CA ALA A 93 12.56 -1.76 16.72
C ALA A 93 13.61 -1.07 17.61
N PRO A 94 14.93 -1.10 17.30
CA PRO A 94 15.95 -0.38 18.07
C PRO A 94 15.76 1.14 18.05
N ASP A 95 15.23 1.70 16.95
CA ASP A 95 15.09 3.15 16.78
C ASP A 95 13.84 3.73 17.48
N TYR A 96 13.00 2.87 18.05
CA TYR A 96 11.76 3.21 18.76
C TYR A 96 11.82 2.87 20.27
N ARG A 97 13.01 2.58 20.81
CA ARG A 97 13.25 2.37 22.25
C ARG A 97 13.86 3.62 22.86
#